data_AF-W7C3A1-F1
#
_entry.id   AF-W7C3A1-F1
#
_cell.length_a   1.000
_cell.length_b   1.000
_cell.length_c   1.000
_cell.angle_alpha   90.00
_cell.angle_beta   90.00
_cell.angle_gamma   90.00
#
_symmetry.space_group_name_H-M   'P 1'
#
loop_
_entity.id
_entity.type
_entity.pdbx_description
1 polymer ?
#
loop_
_entity_poly.entity_id
_entity_poly.type
_entity_poly.pdbx_seq_one_letter_code
_entity_poly.pdbx_strand_id
1 'polypeptide(L)'
;MMASAAELTKSVDVATFAQFKTALEDATVTDIQLKNSLTLTASIITTKGAIKNIHGNGNLIDLKGYKVLLADGASGLVENATITSASGNNYSLFYSENTSTKLVYRDINQSGGYLPRMAGELRLEGNITHSTTGGNNSFEGRNLTIASGANVQLTNPTSGAYSSIDMNATYGPSTLLIEKGGLSEYRYSCYHLVWNMVIPRE
;
A
#
# COMPACT_ATOMS: atom_id res chain seq x y z
N MET A 1 -35.63 -12.58 14.88
CA MET A 1 -34.59 -13.43 14.27
C MET A 1 -33.54 -12.51 13.69
N MET A 2 -32.36 -12.39 14.31
CA MET A 2 -31.23 -11.74 13.65
C MET A 2 -30.62 -12.79 12.72
N ALA A 3 -30.70 -12.54 11.41
CA ALA A 3 -29.84 -13.23 10.48
C ALA A 3 -28.40 -12.83 10.83
N SER A 4 -27.58 -13.79 11.26
CA SER A 4 -26.14 -13.61 11.29
C SER A 4 -25.71 -13.39 9.83
N ALA A 5 -25.25 -12.18 9.52
CA ALA A 5 -24.63 -11.92 8.23
C ALA A 5 -23.34 -12.74 8.18
N ALA A 6 -23.41 -13.93 7.58
CA ALA A 6 -22.23 -14.50 6.98
C ALA A 6 -21.78 -13.47 5.94
N GLU A 7 -20.70 -12.75 6.25
CA GLU A 7 -20.05 -11.85 5.30
C GLU A 7 -19.72 -12.70 4.08
N LEU A 8 -20.44 -12.50 2.98
CA LEU A 8 -20.27 -13.27 1.75
C LEU A 8 -18.88 -12.92 1.18
N THR A 9 -17.87 -13.66 1.59
CA THR A 9 -16.55 -13.59 0.97
C THR A 9 -16.64 -14.23 -0.41
N LYS A 10 -16.88 -13.41 -1.44
CA LYS A 10 -16.77 -13.85 -2.83
C LYS A 10 -15.33 -13.68 -3.29
N SER A 11 -14.67 -14.82 -3.50
CA SER A 11 -13.35 -14.89 -4.10
C SER A 11 -13.45 -15.07 -5.61
N VAL A 12 -12.61 -14.36 -6.37
CA VAL A 12 -12.56 -14.46 -7.83
C VAL A 12 -11.13 -14.59 -8.35
N ASP A 13 -10.98 -15.42 -9.38
CA ASP A 13 -9.73 -15.53 -10.12
C ASP A 13 -9.70 -14.50 -11.25
N VAL A 14 -8.60 -13.74 -11.35
CA VAL A 14 -8.43 -12.73 -12.40
C VAL A 14 -7.11 -12.94 -13.14
N ALA A 15 -7.16 -12.88 -14.46
CA ALA A 15 -6.01 -13.08 -15.35
C ALA A 15 -5.77 -11.90 -16.30
N THR A 16 -6.66 -10.90 -16.28
CA THR A 16 -6.64 -9.73 -17.16
C THR A 16 -6.98 -8.46 -16.40
N PHE A 17 -6.57 -7.31 -16.93
CA PHE A 17 -6.94 -6.01 -16.37
C PHE A 17 -8.45 -5.80 -16.31
N ALA A 18 -9.20 -6.23 -17.35
CA ALA A 18 -10.66 -6.07 -17.36
C ALA A 18 -11.33 -6.82 -16.19
N GLN A 19 -10.90 -8.07 -15.94
CA GLN A 19 -11.39 -8.84 -14.80
C GLN A 19 -10.99 -8.22 -13.47
N PHE A 20 -9.74 -7.76 -13.35
CA PHE A 20 -9.25 -7.07 -12.16
C PHE A 20 -10.05 -5.80 -11.85
N LYS A 21 -10.33 -4.98 -12.87
CA LYS A 21 -11.19 -3.80 -12.77
C LYS A 21 -12.59 -4.15 -12.31
N THR A 22 -13.24 -5.11 -12.96
CA THR A 22 -14.59 -5.55 -12.57
C THR A 22 -14.61 -6.07 -11.13
N ALA A 23 -13.60 -6.83 -10.71
CA ALA A 23 -13.50 -7.34 -9.34
C ALA A 23 -13.32 -6.23 -8.30
N LEU A 24 -12.54 -5.18 -8.61
CA LEU A 24 -12.37 -4.02 -7.72
C LEU A 24 -13.64 -3.16 -7.60
N GLU A 25 -14.46 -3.11 -8.65
CA GLU A 25 -15.71 -2.33 -8.70
C GLU A 25 -16.93 -3.09 -8.16
N ASP A 26 -16.89 -4.42 -8.09
CA ASP A 26 -17.97 -5.27 -7.56
C ASP A 26 -17.94 -5.29 -6.02
N ALA A 27 -18.95 -4.67 -5.38
CA ALA A 27 -19.08 -4.59 -3.92
C ALA A 27 -19.09 -5.95 -3.20
N THR A 28 -19.48 -7.02 -3.90
CA THR A 28 -19.60 -8.36 -3.31
C THR A 28 -18.29 -9.13 -3.32
N VAL A 29 -17.36 -8.77 -4.21
CA VAL A 29 -16.04 -9.41 -4.30
C VAL A 29 -15.15 -8.88 -3.19
N THR A 30 -14.58 -9.78 -2.41
CA THR A 30 -13.67 -9.44 -1.30
C THR A 30 -12.27 -9.94 -1.58
N ASP A 31 -12.11 -11.14 -2.14
CA ASP A 31 -10.81 -11.73 -2.45
C ASP A 31 -10.57 -11.82 -3.95
N ILE A 32 -9.41 -11.35 -4.40
CA ILE A 32 -9.00 -11.27 -5.79
C ILE A 32 -7.70 -12.03 -5.96
N GLN A 33 -7.76 -13.17 -6.65
CA GLN A 33 -6.63 -14.07 -6.88
C GLN A 33 -6.02 -13.77 -8.25
N LEU A 34 -4.82 -13.19 -8.29
CA LEU A 34 -4.11 -13.01 -9.55
C LEU A 34 -3.63 -14.37 -10.08
N LYS A 35 -4.00 -14.68 -11.32
CA LYS A 35 -3.55 -15.88 -12.04
C LYS A 35 -2.45 -15.60 -13.05
N ASN A 36 -2.33 -14.34 -13.48
CA ASN A 36 -1.30 -13.86 -14.38
C ASN A 36 -0.84 -12.48 -13.92
N SER A 37 0.36 -12.10 -14.38
CA SER A 37 0.80 -10.71 -14.34
C SER A 37 -0.12 -9.83 -15.17
N LEU A 38 -0.39 -8.62 -14.70
CA LEU A 38 -1.29 -7.69 -15.35
C LEU A 38 -0.69 -6.30 -15.47
N THR A 39 -1.19 -5.57 -16.46
CA THR A 39 -0.84 -4.17 -16.71
C THR A 39 -2.10 -3.33 -16.60
N LEU A 40 -2.08 -2.29 -15.78
CA LEU A 40 -3.19 -1.35 -15.72
C LEU A 40 -3.23 -0.54 -17.01
N THR A 41 -4.43 -0.36 -17.56
CA THR A 41 -4.64 0.49 -18.75
C THR A 41 -5.57 1.68 -18.46
N ALA A 42 -6.05 1.79 -17.22
CA ALA A 42 -6.83 2.90 -16.71
C ALA A 42 -6.73 2.95 -15.19
N SER A 43 -7.02 4.11 -14.58
CA SER A 43 -7.22 4.20 -13.14
C SER A 43 -8.61 3.65 -12.77
N ILE A 44 -8.73 3.07 -11.57
CA ILE A 44 -9.95 2.42 -11.07
C ILE A 44 -10.30 3.01 -9.71
N ILE A 45 -11.58 3.07 -9.35
CA ILE A 45 -12.03 3.42 -7.99
C ILE A 45 -12.70 2.18 -7.38
N THR A 46 -12.37 1.82 -6.14
CA THR A 46 -13.05 0.72 -5.44
C THR A 46 -14.45 1.13 -4.99
N THR A 47 -15.30 0.17 -4.68
CA THR A 47 -16.59 0.49 -4.03
C THR A 47 -16.37 1.10 -2.63
N LYS A 48 -17.20 2.07 -2.25
CA LYS A 48 -17.22 2.66 -0.90
C LYS A 48 -17.43 1.58 0.16
N GLY A 49 -16.63 1.61 1.23
CA GLY A 49 -16.74 0.66 2.36
C GLY A 49 -16.36 -0.78 2.05
N ALA A 50 -15.92 -1.09 0.82
CA ALA A 50 -15.61 -2.47 0.45
C ALA A 50 -14.27 -2.94 1.02
N ILE A 51 -14.20 -4.23 1.32
CA ILE A 51 -12.97 -4.93 1.65
C ILE A 51 -12.43 -5.54 0.35
N LYS A 52 -11.15 -5.30 0.04
CA LYS A 52 -10.48 -5.81 -1.16
C LYS A 52 -9.12 -6.42 -0.80
N ASN A 53 -9.06 -7.74 -0.74
CA ASN A 53 -7.84 -8.52 -0.60
C ASN A 53 -7.34 -8.93 -1.99
N ILE A 54 -6.13 -8.53 -2.33
CA ILE A 54 -5.47 -8.87 -3.59
C ILE A 54 -4.34 -9.84 -3.27
N HIS A 55 -4.52 -11.08 -3.68
CA HIS A 55 -3.50 -12.11 -3.58
C HIS A 55 -2.72 -12.14 -4.89
N GLY A 56 -1.51 -11.59 -4.85
CA GLY A 56 -0.66 -11.48 -6.04
C GLY A 56 -0.16 -12.82 -6.55
N ASN A 57 -0.03 -13.84 -5.70
CA ASN A 57 0.48 -15.16 -6.05
C ASN A 57 1.82 -15.12 -6.82
N GLY A 58 2.70 -14.18 -6.45
CA GLY A 58 3.99 -13.93 -7.08
C GLY A 58 3.93 -13.15 -8.41
N ASN A 59 2.75 -12.74 -8.88
CA ASN A 59 2.59 -12.03 -10.15
C ASN A 59 2.96 -10.55 -10.08
N LEU A 60 3.24 -9.98 -11.26
CA LEU A 60 3.48 -8.56 -11.45
C LEU A 60 2.17 -7.78 -11.66
N ILE A 61 2.07 -6.61 -11.03
CA ILE A 61 1.11 -5.54 -11.33
C ILE A 61 1.91 -4.34 -11.88
N ASP A 62 1.90 -4.16 -13.19
CA ASP A 62 2.49 -2.99 -13.84
C ASP A 62 1.47 -1.85 -13.91
N LEU A 63 1.76 -0.75 -13.23
CA LEU A 63 0.86 0.38 -13.14
C LEU A 63 0.77 1.19 -14.44
N LYS A 64 1.81 1.21 -15.29
CA LYS A 64 1.89 2.07 -16.49
C LYS A 64 1.48 3.54 -16.30
N GLY A 65 1.55 4.04 -15.08
CA GLY A 65 1.05 5.38 -14.76
C GLY A 65 -0.46 5.46 -14.52
N TYR A 66 -1.07 4.39 -14.04
CA TYR A 66 -2.41 4.38 -13.48
C TYR A 66 -2.37 3.97 -12.00
N LYS A 67 -3.51 4.11 -11.33
CA LYS A 67 -3.66 3.82 -9.90
C LYS A 67 -5.05 3.30 -9.58
N VAL A 68 -5.19 2.68 -8.43
CA VAL A 68 -6.46 2.34 -7.79
C VAL A 68 -6.73 3.34 -6.68
N LEU A 69 -7.84 4.06 -6.80
CA LEU A 69 -8.33 4.99 -5.79
C LEU A 69 -9.16 4.18 -4.77
N LEU A 70 -8.72 4.16 -3.51
CA LEU A 70 -9.51 3.57 -2.42
C LEU A 70 -10.62 4.55 -2.04
N ALA A 71 -11.87 4.12 -2.27
CA ALA A 71 -13.02 4.90 -1.87
C ALA A 71 -13.13 5.02 -0.34
N ASP A 72 -13.91 5.99 0.13
CA ASP A 72 -14.17 6.23 1.55
C ASP A 72 -14.58 4.94 2.28
N GLY A 73 -13.95 4.66 3.42
CA GLY A 73 -14.18 3.47 4.24
C GLY A 73 -13.70 2.15 3.64
N ALA A 74 -13.11 2.15 2.44
CA ALA A 74 -12.57 0.94 1.85
C ALA A 74 -11.35 0.45 2.63
N SER A 75 -11.20 -0.87 2.71
CA SER A 75 -10.04 -1.49 3.35
C SER A 75 -9.56 -2.71 2.57
N GLY A 76 -8.39 -3.25 2.93
CA GLY A 76 -7.89 -4.43 2.26
C GLY A 76 -6.46 -4.84 2.56
N LEU A 77 -6.04 -5.86 1.84
CA LEU A 77 -4.72 -6.46 1.86
C LEU A 77 -4.20 -6.54 0.42
N VAL A 78 -2.90 -6.32 0.22
CA VAL A 78 -2.18 -6.83 -0.93
C VAL A 78 -1.07 -7.71 -0.42
N GLU A 79 -0.99 -8.93 -0.94
CA GLU A 79 0.08 -9.84 -0.54
C GLU A 79 0.74 -10.58 -1.69
N ASN A 80 2.01 -10.94 -1.50
CA ASN A 80 2.79 -11.78 -2.42
C ASN A 80 2.72 -11.27 -3.86
N ALA A 81 3.09 -10.00 -4.09
CA ALA A 81 3.01 -9.35 -5.39
C ALA A 81 4.28 -8.58 -5.72
N THR A 82 4.61 -8.53 -7.01
CA THR A 82 5.55 -7.53 -7.53
C THR A 82 4.76 -6.35 -8.10
N ILE A 83 5.12 -5.12 -7.76
CA ILE A 83 4.44 -3.91 -8.26
C ILE A 83 5.47 -3.00 -8.93
N THR A 84 5.18 -2.52 -10.14
CA THR A 84 6.08 -1.60 -10.84
C THR A 84 5.34 -0.37 -11.32
N SER A 85 5.92 0.80 -11.10
CA SER A 85 5.48 2.05 -11.71
C SER A 85 6.52 2.52 -12.73
N ALA A 86 6.06 3.13 -13.82
CA ALA A 86 6.96 3.67 -14.83
C ALA A 86 7.85 4.78 -14.23
N SER A 87 9.10 4.86 -14.68
CA SER A 87 10.02 5.89 -14.18
C SER A 87 9.49 7.30 -14.44
N GLY A 88 9.71 8.21 -13.49
CA GLY A 88 9.17 9.58 -13.53
C GLY A 88 7.68 9.65 -13.19
N ASN A 89 7.01 8.52 -12.94
CA ASN A 89 5.66 8.51 -12.41
C ASN A 89 5.66 8.30 -10.90
N ASN A 90 4.92 9.15 -10.21
CA ASN A 90 4.78 9.22 -8.78
C ASN A 90 3.50 8.50 -8.31
N TYR A 91 3.04 7.49 -9.05
CA TYR A 91 1.87 6.71 -8.68
C TYR A 91 2.24 5.45 -7.92
N SER A 92 1.50 5.24 -6.83
CA SER A 92 1.36 4.01 -6.08
C SER A 92 0.21 3.17 -6.66
N LEU A 93 0.20 1.86 -6.40
CA LEU A 93 -0.96 1.03 -6.75
C LEU A 93 -2.23 1.58 -6.10
N PHE A 94 -2.17 1.92 -4.80
CA PHE A 94 -3.29 2.52 -4.08
C PHE A 94 -3.05 3.98 -3.72
N TYR A 95 -4.07 4.81 -3.93
CA TYR A 95 -4.11 6.22 -3.50
C TYR A 95 -5.40 6.52 -2.75
N SER A 96 -5.34 7.31 -1.69
CA SER A 96 -6.53 7.74 -0.95
C SER A 96 -6.32 9.05 -0.20
N GLU A 97 -7.27 9.97 -0.31
CA GLU A 97 -7.35 11.15 0.58
C GLU A 97 -8.34 10.92 1.74
N ASN A 98 -8.94 9.73 1.81
CA ASN A 98 -9.93 9.39 2.83
C ASN A 98 -9.25 8.80 4.08
N THR A 99 -9.45 9.45 5.22
CA THR A 99 -8.85 9.05 6.52
C THR A 99 -9.42 7.75 7.09
N SER A 100 -10.58 7.31 6.59
CA SER A 100 -11.28 6.07 6.96
C SER A 100 -10.70 4.82 6.28
N THR A 101 -9.78 4.98 5.33
CA THR A 101 -9.22 3.85 4.57
C THR A 101 -8.11 3.13 5.31
N LYS A 102 -8.02 1.80 5.13
CA LYS A 102 -7.01 0.95 5.79
C LYS A 102 -6.44 -0.07 4.82
N LEU A 103 -5.12 -0.17 4.73
CA LEU A 103 -4.46 -1.06 3.80
C LEU A 103 -3.33 -1.82 4.49
N VAL A 104 -3.25 -3.12 4.23
CA VAL A 104 -2.11 -3.94 4.60
C VAL A 104 -1.33 -4.30 3.34
N TYR A 105 -0.02 -4.13 3.37
CA TYR A 105 0.91 -4.70 2.39
C TYR A 105 1.72 -5.79 3.08
N ARG A 106 1.72 -7.00 2.52
CA ARG A 106 2.48 -8.15 3.03
C ARG A 106 3.30 -8.82 1.94
N ASP A 107 4.58 -9.06 2.16
CA ASP A 107 5.42 -9.77 1.18
C ASP A 107 5.38 -9.12 -0.22
N ILE A 108 5.68 -7.81 -0.25
CA ILE A 108 5.60 -6.97 -1.46
C ILE A 108 6.99 -6.59 -1.93
N ASN A 109 7.24 -6.81 -3.23
CA ASN A 109 8.38 -6.23 -3.92
C ASN A 109 7.90 -5.14 -4.87
N GLN A 110 8.27 -3.88 -4.61
CA GLN A 110 7.80 -2.75 -5.40
C GLN A 110 8.96 -1.87 -5.90
N SER A 111 8.81 -1.33 -7.10
CA SER A 111 9.75 -0.37 -7.68
C SER A 111 9.06 0.75 -8.48
N GLY A 112 9.74 1.90 -8.57
CA GLY A 112 9.15 3.14 -9.07
C GLY A 112 8.17 3.77 -8.07
N GLY A 113 7.56 4.90 -8.42
CA GLY A 113 6.44 5.48 -7.66
C GLY A 113 6.64 5.64 -6.15
N TYR A 114 5.53 5.57 -5.42
CA TYR A 114 5.48 5.47 -3.96
C TYR A 114 4.86 4.13 -3.55
N LEU A 115 5.17 3.65 -2.35
CA LEU A 115 4.24 2.84 -1.57
C LEU A 115 2.86 3.53 -1.49
N PRO A 116 1.78 2.83 -1.08
CA PRO A 116 0.44 3.43 -1.03
C PRO A 116 0.43 4.84 -0.42
N ARG A 117 0.05 5.83 -1.23
CA ARG A 117 -0.06 7.22 -0.80
C ARG A 117 -1.44 7.45 -0.23
N MET A 118 -1.56 7.54 1.09
CA MET A 118 -2.87 7.56 1.74
C MET A 118 -2.97 8.43 2.99
N ALA A 119 -4.11 9.12 3.11
CA ALA A 119 -4.54 9.83 4.31
C ALA A 119 -5.08 8.88 5.41
N GLY A 120 -5.34 7.63 5.06
CA GLY A 120 -5.75 6.56 5.96
C GLY A 120 -4.58 5.90 6.69
N GLU A 121 -4.66 4.58 6.88
CA GLU A 121 -3.62 3.76 7.51
C GLU A 121 -3.00 2.77 6.53
N LEU A 122 -1.66 2.76 6.45
CA LEU A 122 -0.88 1.70 5.81
C LEU A 122 -0.17 0.87 6.89
N ARG A 123 -0.34 -0.45 6.84
CA ARG A 123 0.43 -1.40 7.64
C ARG A 123 1.31 -2.26 6.73
N LEU A 124 2.58 -2.38 7.09
CA LEU A 124 3.59 -3.18 6.39
C LEU A 124 3.89 -4.45 7.19
N GLU A 125 3.76 -5.61 6.57
CA GLU A 125 3.98 -6.93 7.17
C GLU A 125 4.91 -7.80 6.31
N GLY A 126 5.57 -8.79 6.93
CA GLY A 126 6.44 -9.71 6.21
C GLY A 126 7.62 -9.00 5.52
N ASN A 127 8.00 -9.45 4.33
CA ASN A 127 9.11 -8.87 3.58
C ASN A 127 8.62 -7.75 2.65
N ILE A 128 9.07 -6.51 2.88
CA ILE A 128 8.74 -5.38 2.00
C ILE A 128 10.03 -4.84 1.41
N THR A 129 10.14 -4.86 0.08
CA THR A 129 11.21 -4.17 -0.65
C THR A 129 10.60 -3.08 -1.51
N HIS A 130 11.12 -1.86 -1.39
CA HIS A 130 10.70 -0.72 -2.21
C HIS A 130 11.92 0.03 -2.75
N SER A 131 11.90 0.37 -4.04
CA SER A 131 12.89 1.28 -4.62
C SER A 131 12.23 2.38 -5.46
N THR A 132 12.61 3.65 -5.23
CA THR A 132 12.14 4.77 -6.05
C THR A 132 13.04 4.97 -7.27
N THR A 133 12.52 5.54 -8.36
CA THR A 133 13.30 5.79 -9.59
C THR A 133 13.43 7.27 -9.97
N GLY A 134 12.89 8.19 -9.16
CA GLY A 134 12.80 9.63 -9.48
C GLY A 134 13.15 10.57 -8.33
N GLY A 135 13.81 10.07 -7.29
CA GLY A 135 14.22 10.87 -6.12
C GLY A 135 13.09 11.35 -5.23
N ASN A 136 12.00 10.61 -5.19
CA ASN A 136 10.90 10.84 -4.25
C ASN A 136 11.11 10.06 -2.95
N ASN A 137 10.30 10.38 -1.94
CA ASN A 137 10.11 9.54 -0.76
C ASN A 137 9.58 8.15 -1.17
N SER A 138 9.83 7.13 -0.37
CA SER A 138 9.22 5.81 -0.59
C SER A 138 7.76 5.78 -0.13
N PHE A 139 7.44 6.45 0.98
CA PHE A 139 6.08 6.62 1.48
C PHE A 139 5.77 8.09 1.72
N GLU A 140 4.57 8.51 1.34
CA GLU A 140 3.96 9.79 1.71
C GLU A 140 2.54 9.51 2.20
N GLY A 141 2.22 9.85 3.45
CA GLY A 141 0.90 9.57 3.98
C GLY A 141 0.75 9.94 5.46
N ARG A 142 -0.41 9.58 6.03
CA ARG A 142 -0.79 10.00 7.38
C ARG A 142 -0.39 9.01 8.47
N ASN A 143 -0.73 7.74 8.31
CA ASN A 143 -0.45 6.72 9.32
C ASN A 143 0.28 5.55 8.67
N LEU A 144 1.46 5.22 9.20
CA LEU A 144 2.28 4.11 8.77
C LEU A 144 2.63 3.24 9.99
N THR A 145 2.30 1.96 9.90
CA THR A 145 2.70 0.94 10.87
C THR A 145 3.63 -0.06 10.21
N ILE A 146 4.83 -0.24 10.77
CA ILE A 146 5.72 -1.34 10.42
C ILE A 146 5.53 -2.42 11.48
N ALA A 147 4.97 -3.56 11.07
CA ALA A 147 4.58 -4.64 11.96
C ALA A 147 5.78 -5.35 12.61
N SER A 148 5.53 -5.97 13.76
CA SER A 148 6.55 -6.78 14.44
C SER A 148 7.00 -7.92 13.54
N GLY A 149 8.32 -8.11 13.42
CA GLY A 149 8.93 -9.13 12.56
C GLY A 149 8.88 -8.83 11.06
N ALA A 150 8.35 -7.67 10.64
CA ALA A 150 8.49 -7.23 9.26
C ALA A 150 9.96 -6.93 8.92
N ASN A 151 10.36 -7.23 7.70
CA ASN A 151 11.66 -6.87 7.14
C ASN A 151 11.43 -5.87 6.01
N VAL A 152 11.56 -4.57 6.32
CA VAL A 152 11.27 -3.48 5.39
C VAL A 152 12.57 -2.84 4.90
N GLN A 153 12.78 -2.88 3.59
CA GLN A 153 13.90 -2.23 2.90
C GLN A 153 13.37 -1.17 1.94
N LEU A 154 13.70 0.08 2.21
CA LEU A 154 13.35 1.22 1.36
C LEU A 154 14.62 1.82 0.76
N THR A 155 14.72 1.82 -0.57
CA THR A 155 15.90 2.29 -1.30
C THR A 155 15.56 3.51 -2.15
N ASN A 156 16.21 4.64 -1.88
CA ASN A 156 16.12 5.85 -2.68
C ASN A 156 17.48 6.11 -3.37
N PRO A 157 17.62 5.88 -4.68
CA PRO A 157 18.92 5.87 -5.36
C PRO A 157 19.53 7.26 -5.60
N THR A 158 18.78 8.34 -5.43
CA THR A 158 19.30 9.70 -5.61
C THR A 158 19.74 10.33 -4.29
N SER A 159 20.93 10.92 -4.30
CA SER A 159 21.61 11.57 -3.17
C SER A 159 21.01 12.93 -2.73
N GLY A 160 19.71 13.15 -2.91
CA GLY A 160 19.07 14.46 -2.72
C GLY A 160 17.92 14.44 -1.71
N ALA A 161 18.05 15.24 -0.65
CA ALA A 161 17.09 15.90 0.25
C ALA A 161 15.80 15.21 0.77
N TYR A 162 15.37 14.08 0.22
CA TYR A 162 14.08 13.46 0.50
C TYR A 162 14.23 12.29 1.46
N SER A 163 13.43 12.28 2.54
CA SER A 163 13.38 11.17 3.49
C SER A 163 12.65 9.97 2.88
N SER A 164 13.06 8.74 3.19
CA SER A 164 12.35 7.55 2.68
C SER A 164 10.88 7.52 3.12
N ILE A 165 10.56 8.12 4.27
CA ILE A 165 9.21 8.25 4.81
C ILE A 165 8.92 9.73 5.03
N ASP A 166 7.79 10.19 4.52
CA ASP A 166 7.27 11.55 4.71
C ASP A 166 5.85 11.48 5.29
N MET A 167 5.74 11.92 6.55
CA MET A 167 4.49 11.92 7.29
C MET A 167 3.76 13.24 6.99
N ASN A 168 2.77 13.18 6.11
CA ASN A 168 2.14 14.37 5.55
C ASN A 168 1.09 14.96 6.51
N ALA A 169 1.47 16.06 7.17
CA ALA A 169 0.62 16.78 8.12
C ALA A 169 -0.62 17.44 7.51
N THR A 170 -0.71 17.59 6.18
CA THR A 170 -1.91 18.09 5.51
C THR A 170 -3.12 17.16 5.72
N TYR A 171 -2.89 15.88 6.03
CA TYR A 171 -3.95 14.93 6.38
C TYR A 171 -4.35 14.98 7.87
N GLY A 172 -3.78 15.91 8.64
CA GLY A 172 -3.98 16.06 10.08
C GLY A 172 -2.86 15.38 10.91
N PRO A 173 -3.10 15.15 12.21
CA PRO A 173 -2.14 14.46 13.07
C PRO A 173 -1.72 13.11 12.47
N SER A 174 -0.41 12.91 12.34
CA SER A 174 0.20 11.78 11.65
C SER A 174 0.94 10.87 12.63
N THR A 175 0.96 9.57 12.36
CA THR A 175 1.56 8.56 13.25
C THR A 175 2.48 7.63 12.48
N LEU A 176 3.73 7.50 12.93
CA LEU A 176 4.64 6.44 12.53
C LEU A 176 4.82 5.49 13.73
N LEU A 177 4.36 4.24 13.59
CA LEU A 177 4.54 3.20 14.58
C LEU A 177 5.48 2.12 14.03
N ILE A 178 6.57 1.84 14.74
CA ILE A 178 7.46 0.72 14.43
C ILE A 178 7.34 -0.26 15.59
N GLU A 179 6.66 -1.37 15.35
CA GLU A 179 6.54 -2.45 16.34
C GLU A 179 7.90 -3.16 16.50
N LYS A 180 8.17 -3.69 17.70
CA LYS A 180 9.47 -4.28 18.06
C LYS A 180 9.93 -5.30 17.00
N GLY A 181 11.16 -5.13 16.49
CA GLY A 181 11.78 -6.04 15.52
C GLY A 181 11.39 -5.83 14.05
N GLY A 182 10.70 -4.74 13.70
CA GLY A 182 10.23 -4.47 12.33
C GLY A 182 11.26 -3.85 11.35
N LEU A 183 12.51 -3.61 11.76
CA LEU A 183 13.54 -3.00 10.90
C LEU A 183 14.90 -3.67 11.08
N SER A 184 15.55 -4.00 9.96
CA SER A 184 16.85 -4.67 9.91
C SER A 184 18.05 -3.73 9.71
N GLU A 185 17.84 -2.49 9.23
CA GLU A 185 18.94 -1.51 9.06
C GLU A 185 18.46 -0.05 9.23
N TYR A 186 19.08 0.69 10.17
CA TYR A 186 18.84 2.12 10.39
C TYR A 186 19.69 2.96 9.42
N ARG A 187 19.12 3.43 8.32
CA ARG A 187 19.64 4.60 7.58
C ARG A 187 18.54 5.62 7.36
N TYR A 188 18.15 6.32 8.42
CA TYR A 188 17.31 7.50 8.30
C TYR A 188 18.18 8.72 7.98
N SER A 189 18.15 9.18 6.72
CA SER A 189 18.39 10.59 6.43
C SER A 189 17.06 11.31 6.64
N CYS A 190 16.76 11.71 7.88
CA CYS A 190 15.53 12.39 8.23
C CYS A 190 15.81 13.88 8.47
N TYR A 191 15.31 14.73 7.60
CA TYR A 191 15.21 16.18 7.80
C TYR A 191 13.72 16.56 7.89
N HIS A 192 13.03 16.05 8.92
CA HIS A 192 11.80 16.56 9.55
C HIS A 192 11.01 15.40 10.19
N LEU A 193 11.39 15.04 11.42
CA LEU A 193 10.52 14.32 12.34
C LEU A 193 9.86 15.35 13.27
N VAL A 194 8.59 15.66 13.04
CA VAL A 194 7.76 16.32 14.06
C VAL A 194 7.16 15.20 14.91
N TRP A 195 7.59 15.15 16.18
CA TRP A 195 7.57 13.97 17.04
C TRP A 195 6.18 13.50 17.54
N ASN A 196 6.02 12.17 17.56
CA ASN A 196 5.70 11.35 18.75
C ASN A 196 6.15 9.90 18.48
N MET A 197 7.47 9.69 18.45
CA MET A 197 8.03 8.34 18.32
C MET A 197 8.00 7.65 19.68
N VAL A 198 7.09 6.69 19.86
CA VAL A 198 7.10 5.78 21.02
C VAL A 198 8.03 4.61 20.69
N ILE A 199 9.29 4.72 21.11
CA ILE A 199 10.18 3.55 21.21
C ILE A 199 9.88 2.93 22.57
N PRO A 200 9.35 1.69 22.67
CA PRO A 200 9.25 1.01 23.95
C PRO A 200 10.66 0.84 24.52
N ARG A 201 10.95 1.47 25.66
CA ARG A 201 12.16 1.21 26.42
C ARG A 201 11.97 -0.06 27.25
N GLU A 202 13.04 -0.84 27.38
CA GLU A 202 13.17 -1.90 28.40
C GLU A 202 13.10 -1.31 29.81
#